data_AF-A0A971JY36-F1
#
_entry.id   AF-A0A971JY36-F1
#
_cell.length_a   1.000
_cell.length_b   1.000
_cell.length_c   1.000
_cell.angle_alpha   90.00
_cell.angle_beta   90.00
_cell.angle_gamma   90.00
#
_symmetry.space_group_name_H-M   'P 1'
#
loop_
_entity.id
_entity.type
_entity.pdbx_description
1 polymer ?
#
loop_
_entity_poly.entity_id
_entity_poly.type
_entity_poly.pdbx_seq_one_letter_code
_entity_poly.pdbx_strand_id
1 'polypeptide(L)' 'MYNDFFGAAIERGQVVEKTQAGYRVKSLTRVGVVTPQIQAMQDAEFAVGDGVYFFLFDDGEGGILGKAAGVIQEE' A
#
# COMPACT_ATOMS: atom_id res chain seq x y z
N MET A 1 26.90 -10.03 9.32
CA MET A 1 25.98 -9.29 10.18
C MET A 1 24.59 -9.50 9.60
N TYR A 2 23.78 -10.35 10.21
CA TYR A 2 22.36 -10.46 9.87
C TYR A 2 21.68 -9.27 10.55
N ASN A 3 21.28 -8.28 9.75
CA ASN A 3 20.36 -7.25 10.21
C ASN A 3 18.98 -7.88 10.07
N ASP A 4 18.59 -8.69 11.05
CA ASP A 4 17.24 -9.28 11.08
C ASP A 4 16.26 -8.17 11.44
N PHE A 5 15.86 -7.40 10.42
CA PHE A 5 14.75 -6.47 10.52
C PHE A 5 13.46 -7.30 10.53
N PHE A 6 12.93 -7.56 11.73
CA PHE A 6 11.66 -8.25 11.93
C PHE A 6 10.42 -7.37 11.61
N GLY A 7 10.56 -6.37 10.74
CA GLY A 7 9.51 -5.38 10.47
C GLY A 7 9.40 -5.04 8.98
N ALA A 8 8.20 -4.65 8.56
CA ALA A 8 7.96 -4.13 7.22
C ALA A 8 8.33 -2.63 7.12
N ALA A 9 8.92 -2.23 6.00
CA ALA A 9 9.13 -0.82 5.69
C ALA A 9 7.80 -0.15 5.31
N ILE A 10 7.64 1.13 5.65
CA ILE A 10 6.55 1.95 5.12
C ILE A 10 6.91 2.38 3.70
N GLU A 11 6.03 2.11 2.77
CA GLU A 11 6.14 2.42 1.35
C GLU A 11 5.07 3.41 0.89
N ARG A 12 5.34 4.09 -0.24
CA ARG A 12 4.35 4.85 -0.97
C ARG A 12 3.79 3.99 -2.10
N GLY A 13 2.49 4.09 -2.33
CA GLY A 13 1.81 3.34 -3.37
C GLY A 13 0.64 4.10 -3.96
N GLN A 14 0.05 3.53 -5.01
CA GLN A 14 -1.20 3.98 -5.60
C GLN A 14 -2.22 2.85 -5.55
N VAL A 15 -3.45 3.12 -5.11
CA VAL A 15 -4.53 2.13 -5.14
C VAL A 15 -4.88 1.83 -6.60
N VAL A 16 -4.79 0.57 -7.00
CA VAL A 16 -5.12 0.13 -8.36
C VAL A 16 -6.39 -0.72 -8.42
N GLU A 17 -6.82 -1.29 -7.30
CA GLU A 17 -8.05 -2.08 -7.19
C GLU A 17 -8.69 -1.88 -5.81
N LYS A 18 -10.01 -1.75 -5.77
CA LYS A 18 -10.83 -1.78 -4.55
C LYS A 18 -11.89 -2.87 -4.69
N THR A 19 -11.94 -3.77 -3.73
CA THR A 19 -12.99 -4.82 -3.64
C THR A 19 -13.61 -4.83 -2.24
N GLN A 20 -14.61 -5.68 -2.03
CA GLN A 20 -15.17 -5.90 -0.69
C GLN A 20 -14.15 -6.48 0.31
N ALA A 21 -13.12 -7.17 -0.18
CA ALA A 21 -12.09 -7.81 0.64
C ALA A 21 -10.85 -6.93 0.81
N GLY A 22 -10.87 -5.66 0.39
CA GLY A 22 -9.79 -4.69 0.63
C GLY A 22 -9.24 -4.09 -0.66
N TYR A 23 -7.96 -3.73 -0.64
CA TYR A 23 -7.31 -2.92 -1.66
C TYR A 23 -6.08 -3.61 -2.23
N ARG A 24 -5.79 -3.36 -3.51
CA ARG A 24 -4.47 -3.64 -4.07
C ARG A 24 -3.76 -2.35 -4.39
N VAL A 25 -2.50 -2.29 -4.03
CA VAL A 25 -1.67 -1.10 -4.13
C VAL A 25 -0.48 -1.40 -5.04
N LYS A 26 -0.28 -0.59 -6.07
CA LYS A 26 0.95 -0.58 -6.84
C LYS A 26 2.01 0.16 -6.03
N SER A 27 3.14 -0.49 -5.74
CA SER A 27 4.23 0.18 -5.04
C SER A 27 4.88 1.22 -5.96
N LEU A 28 5.12 2.42 -5.42
CA LEU A 28 5.92 3.46 -6.07
C LEU A 28 7.40 3.36 -5.69
N THR A 29 7.74 2.52 -4.71
CA THR A 29 9.12 2.24 -4.28
C THR A 29 9.68 1.00 -4.98
N ARG A 30 8.87 -0.04 -5.16
CA ARG A 30 9.25 -1.32 -5.78
C ARG A 30 8.63 -1.44 -7.16
N VAL A 31 9.44 -1.22 -8.20
CA VAL A 31 8.99 -1.25 -9.61
C VAL A 31 8.37 -2.61 -9.96
N GLY A 32 7.17 -2.57 -10.53
CA GLY A 32 6.45 -3.77 -10.99
C GLY A 32 5.72 -4.55 -9.88
N VAL A 33 5.81 -4.13 -8.62
CA VAL A 33 5.13 -4.80 -7.50
C VAL A 33 3.72 -4.23 -7.32
N VAL A 34 2.73 -5.13 -7.30
CA VAL A 34 1.37 -4.86 -6.82
C VAL A 34 1.12 -5.78 -5.65
N THR A 35 0.60 -5.24 -4.55
CA THR A 35 0.33 -6.02 -3.35
C THR A 35 -0.73 -7.11 -3.61
N PRO A 36 -0.73 -8.18 -2.79
CA PRO A 36 -1.96 -8.89 -2.47
C PRO A 36 -3.05 -7.94 -1.96
N GLN A 37 -4.25 -8.46 -1.72
CA GLN A 37 -5.27 -7.65 -1.05
C GLN A 37 -4.84 -7.36 0.38
N ILE A 38 -4.80 -6.07 0.72
CA ILE A 38 -4.46 -5.56 2.04
C ILE A 38 -5.58 -4.65 2.54
N GLN A 39 -5.78 -4.60 3.85
CA GLN A 39 -6.84 -3.81 4.46
C GLN A 39 -6.43 -2.36 4.69
N ALA A 40 -7.42 -1.47 4.73
CA ALA A 40 -7.22 -0.16 5.32
C ALA A 40 -7.21 -0.28 6.85
N MET A 41 -6.34 0.50 7.50
CA MET A 41 -6.39 0.64 8.95
C MET A 41 -7.42 1.71 9.36
N GLN A 42 -8.01 1.53 10.54
CA GLN A 42 -8.89 2.52 11.21
C GLN A 42 -10.09 2.98 10.35
N ASP A 43 -10.78 2.04 9.69
CA ASP A 43 -11.97 2.30 8.86
C ASP A 43 -11.77 3.34 7.75
N ALA A 44 -10.52 3.60 7.35
CA ALA A 44 -10.22 4.53 6.29
C ALA A 44 -10.69 4.00 4.93
N GLU A 45 -11.26 4.88 4.12
CA GLU A 45 -11.64 4.56 2.75
C GLU A 45 -10.75 5.24 1.72
N PHE A 46 -10.38 4.47 0.70
CA PHE A 46 -9.59 4.94 -0.43
C PHE A 46 -10.33 4.66 -1.75
N ALA A 47 -10.03 5.46 -2.76
CA ALA A 47 -10.49 5.27 -4.13
C ALA A 47 -9.35 4.73 -5.01
N VAL A 48 -9.70 4.06 -6.12
CA VAL A 48 -8.71 3.74 -7.16
C VAL A 48 -8.08 5.03 -7.67
N GLY A 49 -6.76 5.05 -7.77
CA GLY A 49 -5.97 6.23 -8.11
C GLY A 49 -5.40 6.99 -6.91
N ASP A 50 -5.92 6.77 -5.69
CA ASP A 50 -5.40 7.44 -4.49
C ASP A 50 -3.94 7.05 -4.22
N GLY A 51 -3.10 8.05 -3.94
CA GLY A 51 -1.78 7.86 -3.36
C GLY A 51 -1.89 7.51 -1.87
N VAL A 52 -1.17 6.50 -1.41
CA VAL A 52 -1.24 5.97 -0.04
C VAL A 52 0.11 5.62 0.55
N TYR A 53 0.20 5.65 1.88
CA TYR A 53 1.25 4.97 2.64
C TYR A 53 0.78 3.58 3.02
N PHE A 54 1.60 2.55 2.79
CA PHE A 54 1.29 1.17 3.14
C PHE A 54 2.52 0.44 3.66
N PHE A 55 2.32 -0.72 4.27
CA PHE A 55 3.38 -1.69 4.54
C PHE A 55 2.97 -3.07 4.03
N LEU A 56 3.96 -3.90 3.69
CA LEU A 56 3.75 -5.28 3.26
C LEU A 56 4.88 -6.13 3.85
N PHE A 57 4.51 -7.18 4.59
CA PHE A 57 5.41 -8.21 5.06
C PHE A 57 5.71 -9.24 3.97
N ASP A 58 6.78 -10.01 4.13
CA ASP A 58 7.20 -11.01 3.14
C ASP A 58 6.23 -12.20 3.04
N ASP A 59 5.35 -12.39 4.02
CA ASP A 59 4.25 -13.37 3.99
C ASP A 59 3.01 -12.89 3.21
N GLY A 60 3.02 -11.64 2.75
CA GLY A 60 1.92 -11.03 2.00
C GLY A 60 0.89 -10.31 2.85
N GLU A 61 1.01 -10.33 4.18
CA GLU A 61 0.17 -9.51 5.06
C GLU A 61 0.62 -8.04 5.02
N GLY A 62 -0.33 -7.13 5.20
CA GLY A 62 -0.04 -5.70 5.07
C GLY A 62 -1.24 -4.82 5.39
N GLY A 63 -1.03 -3.52 5.31
CA GLY A 63 -2.09 -2.55 5.55
C GLY A 63 -1.81 -1.19 4.94
N ILE A 64 -2.88 -0.49 4.59
CA ILE A 64 -2.85 0.91 4.20
C ILE A 64 -2.99 1.77 5.46
N LEU A 65 -2.00 2.64 5.69
CA LEU A 65 -1.91 3.48 6.87
C LEU A 65 -2.65 4.82 6.70
N GLY A 66 -2.74 5.33 5.48
CA GLY A 66 -3.35 6.64 5.21
C GLY A 66 -3.03 7.17 3.82
N LYS A 67 -3.64 8.32 3.47
CA LYS A 67 -3.34 9.00 2.20
C LYS A 67 -1.92 9.55 2.20
N ALA A 68 -1.22 9.38 1.08
CA ALA A 68 0.02 10.08 0.82
C ALA A 68 -0.29 11.49 0.29
N ALA A 69 0.28 12.52 0.90
CA ALA A 69 0.12 13.88 0.43
C ALA A 69 0.90 14.09 -0.88
N GLY A 70 0.16 14.33 -1.97
CA GLY A 70 0.67 14.66 -3.30
C GLY A 70 0.95 13.45 -4.19
N VAL A 71 0.69 13.61 -5.51
CA VAL A 71 1.00 12.73 -6.67
C VAL A 71 -0.16 11.72 -6.94
N ILE A 72 -1.00 11.78 -8.00
CA ILE A 72 -1.11 12.54 -9.27
C ILE A 72 -2.62 12.62 -9.64
N GLN A 73 -3.14 13.82 -9.97
CA GLN A 73 -4.30 13.95 -10.86
C GLN A 73 -3.70 13.96 -12.28
N GLU A 74 -3.88 12.89 -13.05
CA GLU A 74 -3.71 13.01 -14.50
C GLU A 74 -5.03 13.58 -15.04
N GLU A 75 -4.94 14.77 -15.64
CA GLU A 75 -6.01 15.39 -16.45
C GLU A 75 -6.34 14.55 -17.68
#